data_AF-A0A1C6HLN6-F1
#
_entry.id   AF-A0A1C6HLN6-F1
#
_cell.length_a   1.000
_cell.length_b   1.000
_cell.length_c   1.000
_cell.angle_alpha   90.00
_cell.angle_beta   90.00
_cell.angle_gamma   90.00
#
_symmetry.space_group_name_H-M   'P 1'
#
loop_
_entity.id
_entity.type
_entity.pdbx_description
1 polymer ?
#
loop_
_entity_poly.entity_id
_entity_poly.type
_entity_poly.pdbx_seq_one_letter_code
_entity_poly.pdbx_strand_id
1 'polypeptide(L)'
;MRQTSGELKALETKLQGKKELQQQVLAYAKTKPARDGLRAQKSQKARDAYRQANESDFIIADAAARYFKAHGITKLPARKALQAEIEQLISEKDGLYNTYHEQKQRFKELQTVKRNIDQILRRNEPHRRKEQSHER
;
A
#
# COMPACT_ATOMS: atom_id res chain seq x y z
N MET A 1 -10.38 -18.02 -2.89
CA MET A 1 -10.35 -16.72 -2.19
C MET A 1 -9.09 -16.45 -1.35
N ARG A 2 -8.31 -17.46 -0.90
CA ARG A 2 -7.06 -17.20 -0.14
C ARG A 2 -5.89 -16.68 -1.00
N GLN A 3 -5.81 -17.07 -2.28
CA GLN A 3 -4.71 -16.69 -3.17
C GLN A 3 -4.71 -15.19 -3.51
N THR A 4 -5.87 -14.62 -3.87
CA THR A 4 -6.00 -13.19 -4.19
C THR A 4 -5.66 -12.27 -3.01
N SER A 5 -5.95 -12.69 -1.76
CA SER A 5 -5.59 -11.91 -0.57
C SER A 5 -4.09 -11.89 -0.27
N GLY A 6 -3.34 -12.94 -0.62
CA GLY A 6 -1.89 -13.00 -0.41
C GLY A 6 -1.13 -12.14 -1.41
N GLU A 7 -1.57 -12.18 -2.68
CA GLU A 7 -1.04 -11.35 -3.76
C GLU A 7 -1.29 -9.86 -3.50
N LEU A 8 -2.48 -9.50 -3.03
CA LEU A 8 -2.80 -8.12 -2.65
C LEU A 8 -1.87 -7.58 -1.57
N LYS A 9 -1.64 -8.36 -0.50
CA LYS A 9 -0.75 -7.96 0.60
C LYS A 9 0.70 -7.79 0.14
N ALA A 10 1.16 -8.68 -0.74
CA ALA A 10 2.50 -8.56 -1.31
C ALA A 10 2.63 -7.31 -2.20
N LEU A 11 1.60 -7.00 -3.00
CA LEU A 11 1.54 -5.81 -3.83
C LEU A 11 1.53 -4.53 -2.97
N GLU A 12 0.73 -4.50 -1.91
CA GLU A 12 0.68 -3.40 -0.94
C GLU A 12 2.03 -3.17 -0.25
N THR A 13 2.69 -4.25 0.17
CA THR A 13 4.03 -4.16 0.78
C THR A 13 5.06 -3.58 -0.20
N LYS A 14 5.02 -4.02 -1.47
CA LYS A 14 5.89 -3.48 -2.53
C LYS A 14 5.60 -2.01 -2.82
N LEU A 15 4.32 -1.63 -2.84
CA LEU A 15 3.87 -0.26 -3.08
C LEU A 15 4.31 0.66 -1.93
N GLN A 16 4.21 0.19 -0.69
CA GLN A 16 4.69 0.90 0.48
C GLN A 16 6.20 1.16 0.42
N GLY A 17 7.01 0.13 0.11
CA GLY A 17 8.45 0.29 -0.06
C GLY A 17 8.83 1.27 -1.18
N LYS A 18 8.08 1.27 -2.29
CA LYS A 18 8.30 2.24 -3.39
C LYS A 18 7.92 3.67 -3.01
N LYS A 19 6.86 3.87 -2.22
CA LYS A 19 6.49 5.18 -1.67
C LYS A 19 7.53 5.71 -0.69
N GLU A 20 8.05 4.85 0.17
CA GLU A 20 9.14 5.20 1.08
C GLU A 20 10.39 5.61 0.30
N LEU A 21 10.76 4.83 -0.71
CA LEU A 21 11.85 5.19 -1.61
C LEU A 21 11.62 6.56 -2.26
N GLN A 22 10.40 6.82 -2.74
CA GLN A 22 10.06 8.12 -3.32
C GLN A 22 10.23 9.25 -2.30
N GLN A 23 9.75 9.08 -1.08
CA GLN A 23 9.88 10.08 -0.04
C GLN A 23 11.36 10.37 0.28
N GLN A 24 12.21 9.34 0.35
CA GLN A 24 13.64 9.51 0.58
C GLN A 24 14.35 10.20 -0.60
N VAL A 25 13.98 9.85 -1.84
CA VAL A 25 14.49 10.53 -3.05
C VAL A 25 14.11 12.01 -3.06
N LEU A 26 12.86 12.35 -2.68
CA LEU A 26 12.40 13.72 -2.58
C LEU A 26 13.11 14.48 -1.46
N ALA A 27 13.25 13.88 -0.29
CA ALA A 27 13.97 14.46 0.84
C ALA A 27 15.42 14.75 0.45
N TYR A 28 16.10 13.79 -0.17
CA TYR A 28 17.46 13.99 -0.67
C TYR A 28 17.55 15.10 -1.73
N ALA A 29 16.61 15.15 -2.67
CA ALA A 29 16.56 16.21 -3.69
C ALA A 29 16.33 17.60 -3.08
N LYS A 30 15.50 17.71 -2.03
CA LYS A 30 15.24 18.97 -1.31
C LYS A 30 16.46 19.50 -0.56
N THR A 31 17.34 18.62 -0.09
CA THR A 31 18.58 19.00 0.59
C THR A 31 19.73 19.36 -0.37
N LYS A 32 19.52 19.19 -1.68
CA LYS A 32 20.52 19.53 -2.71
C LYS A 32 20.98 21.01 -2.64
N PRO A 33 20.09 22.02 -2.51
CA PRO A 33 20.50 23.42 -2.41
C PRO A 33 21.38 23.71 -1.19
N ALA A 34 21.10 23.09 -0.04
CA ALA A 34 21.94 23.22 1.16
C ALA A 34 23.34 22.63 0.92
N ARG A 35 23.43 21.49 0.23
CA ARG A 35 24.73 20.87 -0.11
C ARG A 35 25.52 21.68 -1.13
N ASP A 36 24.85 22.23 -2.13
CA ASP A 36 25.46 23.10 -3.13
C ASP A 36 25.91 24.43 -2.50
N GLY A 37 25.12 25.00 -1.57
CA GLY A 37 25.49 26.17 -0.78
C GLY A 37 26.72 25.94 0.10
N LEU A 38 26.85 24.77 0.72
CA LEU A 38 28.05 24.40 1.48
C LEU A 38 29.30 24.26 0.59
N ARG A 39 29.14 23.81 -0.66
CA ARG A 39 30.24 23.74 -1.65
C ARG A 39 30.66 25.12 -2.16
N ALA A 40 29.74 26.09 -2.21
CA ALA A 40 30.05 27.45 -2.60
C ALA A 40 30.88 28.21 -1.55
N GLN A 41 30.88 27.76 -0.29
CA GLN A 41 31.67 28.38 0.77
C GLN A 41 33.15 28.04 0.65
N LYS A 42 33.98 29.07 0.46
CA LYS A 42 35.44 28.94 0.25
C LYS A 42 36.27 28.90 1.53
N SER A 43 35.73 29.42 2.65
CA SER A 43 36.42 29.47 3.94
C SER A 43 35.93 28.37 4.88
N GLN A 44 36.85 27.71 5.59
CA GLN A 44 36.54 26.63 6.52
C GLN A 44 35.56 27.09 7.62
N LYS A 45 35.78 28.29 8.19
CA LYS A 45 34.89 28.90 9.19
C LYS A 45 33.47 29.13 8.66
N ALA A 46 33.34 29.55 7.40
CA ALA A 46 32.05 29.74 6.75
C ALA A 46 31.35 28.40 6.47
N ARG A 47 32.11 27.35 6.15
CA ARG A 47 31.57 25.99 5.96
C ARG A 47 31.03 25.41 7.27
N ASP A 48 31.74 25.61 8.37
CA ASP A 48 31.31 25.11 9.68
C ASP A 48 30.04 25.83 10.16
N ALA A 49 30.00 27.17 10.07
CA ALA A 49 28.80 27.95 10.39
C ALA A 49 27.61 27.59 9.48
N TYR A 50 27.86 27.36 8.19
CA TYR A 50 26.81 26.97 7.24
C TYR A 50 26.30 25.55 7.50
N ARG A 51 27.18 24.62 7.89
CA ARG A 51 26.78 23.27 8.31
C ARG A 51 25.90 23.31 9.56
N GLN A 52 26.27 24.13 10.54
CA GLN A 52 25.49 24.31 11.77
C GLN A 52 24.11 24.92 11.48
N ALA A 53 24.05 25.92 10.60
CA ALA A 53 22.80 26.56 10.20
C ALA A 53 21.85 25.63 9.40
N ASN A 54 22.40 24.67 8.65
CA ASN A 54 21.63 23.74 7.81
C ASN A 54 21.72 22.30 8.34
N GLU A 55 21.99 22.12 9.62
CA GLU A 55 22.25 20.81 10.23
C GLU A 55 21.08 19.83 10.02
N SER A 56 19.84 20.34 10.11
CA SER A 56 18.61 19.60 9.81
C SER A 56 18.61 19.00 8.41
N ASP A 57 18.93 19.81 7.39
CA ASP A 57 18.97 19.35 6.00
C ASP A 57 20.09 18.32 5.77
N PHE A 58 21.23 18.47 6.44
CA PHE A 58 22.31 17.48 6.38
C PHE A 58 21.92 16.16 7.03
N ILE A 59 21.21 16.17 8.16
CA ILE A 59 20.69 14.96 8.80
C ILE A 59 19.69 14.24 7.89
N ILE A 60 18.78 14.99 7.24
CA ILE A 60 17.82 14.44 6.29
C ILE A 60 18.54 13.82 5.08
N ALA A 61 19.55 14.51 4.55
CA ALA A 61 20.35 14.01 3.44
C ALA A 61 21.12 12.73 3.79
N ASP A 62 21.69 12.67 5.01
CA ASP A 62 22.42 11.51 5.50
C ASP A 62 21.49 10.32 5.74
N ALA A 63 20.32 10.54 6.34
CA ALA A 63 19.30 9.52 6.53
C ALA A 63 18.85 8.90 5.19
N ALA A 64 18.57 9.73 4.18
CA ALA A 64 18.22 9.26 2.85
C ALA A 64 19.39 8.51 2.18
N ALA A 65 20.63 8.99 2.32
CA ALA A 65 21.81 8.30 1.81
C ALA A 65 22.04 6.93 2.46
N ARG A 66 21.82 6.80 3.78
CA ARG A 66 21.86 5.52 4.49
C ARG A 66 20.79 4.57 3.99
N TYR A 67 19.58 5.07 3.75
CA TYR A 67 18.49 4.27 3.18
C TYR A 67 18.85 3.73 1.80
N PHE A 68 19.38 4.56 0.90
CA PHE A 68 19.83 4.10 -0.42
C PHE A 68 20.93 3.03 -0.31
N LYS A 69 21.89 3.21 0.60
CA LYS A 69 22.95 2.22 0.84
C LYS A 69 22.40 0.90 1.38
N ALA A 70 21.47 0.95 2.33
CA ALA A 70 20.81 -0.23 2.90
C ALA A 70 19.98 -1.01 1.86
N HIS A 71 19.45 -0.32 0.85
CA HIS A 71 18.67 -0.95 -0.23
C HIS A 71 19.49 -1.21 -1.50
N GLY A 72 20.83 -1.04 -1.45
CA GLY A 72 21.72 -1.28 -2.60
C GLY A 72 21.49 -0.34 -3.78
N ILE A 73 20.85 0.80 -3.55
CA ILE A 73 20.47 1.77 -4.59
C ILE A 73 21.68 2.66 -4.87
N THR A 74 22.46 2.28 -5.89
CA THR A 74 23.66 3.01 -6.33
C THR A 74 23.35 4.12 -7.32
N LYS A 75 22.25 4.00 -8.07
CA LYS A 75 21.73 5.02 -8.99
C LYS A 75 20.35 5.45 -8.53
N LEU A 76 20.20 6.73 -8.21
CA LEU A 76 18.88 7.29 -7.90
C LEU A 76 17.98 7.13 -9.15
N PRO A 77 16.84 6.45 -9.04
CA PRO A 77 15.91 6.36 -10.16
C PRO A 77 15.42 7.76 -10.53
N ALA A 78 15.20 7.99 -11.83
CA ALA A 78 14.64 9.24 -12.29
C ALA A 78 13.28 9.46 -11.61
N ARG A 79 13.08 10.64 -10.99
CA ARG A 79 11.86 10.96 -10.23
C ARG A 79 10.58 10.66 -11.02
N LYS A 80 10.59 10.93 -12.33
CA LYS A 80 9.47 10.65 -13.24
C LYS A 80 9.21 9.15 -13.43
N ALA A 81 10.26 8.34 -13.56
CA ALA A 81 10.12 6.89 -13.69
C ALA A 81 9.54 6.28 -12.39
N LEU A 82 10.03 6.72 -11.23
CA LEU A 82 9.52 6.26 -9.94
C LEU A 82 8.04 6.66 -9.73
N GLN A 83 7.66 7.88 -10.14
CA GLN A 83 6.26 8.34 -10.09
C GLN A 83 5.35 7.47 -10.98
N ALA A 84 5.76 7.23 -12.23
CA ALA A 84 4.98 6.42 -13.17
C ALA A 84 4.80 4.98 -12.66
N GLU A 85 5.83 4.40 -12.06
CA GLU A 85 5.77 3.05 -11.49
C GLU A 85 4.82 2.98 -10.28
N ILE A 86 4.78 4.03 -9.45
CA ILE A 86 3.84 4.14 -8.33
C ILE A 86 2.40 4.29 -8.84
N GLU A 87 2.18 5.13 -9.85
CA GLU A 87 0.86 5.32 -10.46
C GLU A 87 0.33 4.03 -11.12
N GLN A 88 1.20 3.31 -11.82
CA GLN A 88 0.88 1.99 -12.37
C GLN A 88 0.47 1.00 -11.27
N LEU A 89 1.24 0.92 -10.18
CA LEU A 89 0.93 0.03 -9.07
C LEU A 89 -0.35 0.42 -8.32
N ILE A 90 -0.66 1.71 -8.23
CA ILE A 90 -1.94 2.18 -7.66
C ILE A 90 -3.09 1.75 -8.57
N SER A 91 -2.97 1.97 -9.88
CA SER A 91 -4.00 1.57 -10.85
C SER A 91 -4.23 0.06 -10.87
N GLU A 92 -3.16 -0.73 -10.81
CA GLU A 92 -3.23 -2.19 -10.73
C GLU A 92 -3.88 -2.66 -9.42
N LYS A 93 -3.52 -2.03 -8.30
CA LYS A 93 -4.16 -2.30 -6.99
C LYS A 93 -5.65 -1.98 -7.02
N ASP A 94 -6.03 -0.84 -7.59
CA ASP A 94 -7.42 -0.40 -7.66
C ASP A 94 -8.26 -1.30 -8.60
N GLY A 95 -7.68 -1.76 -9.71
CA GLY A 95 -8.29 -2.76 -10.58
C GLY A 95 -8.53 -4.12 -9.89
N LEU A 96 -7.53 -4.60 -9.15
CA LEU A 96 -7.65 -5.82 -8.34
C LEU A 96 -8.67 -5.66 -7.20
N TYR A 97 -8.75 -4.47 -6.59
CA TYR A 97 -9.74 -4.16 -5.56
C TYR A 97 -11.18 -4.15 -6.11
N ASN A 98 -11.39 -3.60 -7.31
CA ASN A 98 -12.69 -3.56 -7.95
C ASN A 98 -13.21 -4.97 -8.27
N THR A 99 -12.35 -5.81 -8.88
CA THR A 99 -12.69 -7.21 -9.19
C THR A 99 -12.93 -8.04 -7.92
N TYR A 100 -12.18 -7.80 -6.85
CA TYR A 100 -12.42 -8.42 -5.54
C TYR A 100 -13.77 -7.98 -4.94
N HIS A 101 -14.12 -6.69 -5.07
CA HIS A 101 -15.38 -6.18 -4.54
C HIS A 101 -16.59 -6.77 -5.27
N GLU A 102 -16.54 -6.84 -6.60
CA GLU A 102 -17.57 -7.49 -7.41
C GLU A 102 -17.74 -8.97 -7.07
N GLN A 103 -16.64 -9.72 -6.96
CA GLN A 103 -16.71 -11.14 -6.58
C GLN A 103 -17.30 -11.33 -5.18
N LYS A 104 -17.00 -10.44 -4.24
CA LYS A 104 -17.58 -10.47 -2.88
C LYS A 104 -19.08 -10.16 -2.91
N GLN A 105 -19.53 -9.23 -3.74
CA GLN A 105 -20.95 -8.92 -3.89
C GLN A 105 -21.71 -10.08 -4.56
N ARG A 106 -21.20 -10.63 -5.66
CA ARG A 106 -21.76 -11.82 -6.30
C ARG A 106 -21.86 -13.01 -5.36
N PHE A 107 -20.87 -13.20 -4.49
CA PHE A 107 -20.91 -14.25 -3.47
C PHE A 107 -22.03 -14.03 -2.45
N LYS A 108 -22.25 -12.79 -2.00
CA LYS A 108 -23.37 -12.44 -1.10
C LYS A 108 -24.73 -12.67 -1.77
N GLU A 109 -24.86 -12.28 -3.03
CA GLU A 109 -26.08 -12.51 -3.82
C GLU A 109 -26.36 -14.01 -3.95
N LEU A 110 -25.38 -14.81 -4.35
CA LEU A 110 -25.50 -16.27 -4.44
C LEU A 110 -25.86 -16.91 -3.09
N GLN A 111 -25.26 -16.45 -1.99
CA GLN A 111 -25.60 -16.92 -0.66
C GLN A 111 -27.06 -16.59 -0.27
N THR A 112 -27.55 -15.43 -0.70
CA THR A 112 -28.94 -14.99 -0.48
C THR A 112 -29.91 -15.84 -1.31
N VAL A 113 -29.63 -16.04 -2.59
CA VAL A 113 -30.41 -16.91 -3.48
C VAL A 113 -30.48 -18.33 -2.93
N LYS A 114 -29.34 -18.89 -2.50
CA LYS A 114 -29.30 -20.22 -1.86
C LYS A 114 -30.21 -20.27 -0.63
N ARG A 115 -30.12 -19.29 0.26
CA ARG A 115 -30.96 -19.23 1.47
C ARG A 115 -32.45 -19.15 1.15
N ASN A 116 -32.82 -18.39 0.12
CA ASN A 116 -34.21 -18.28 -0.32
C ASN A 116 -34.71 -19.61 -0.91
N ILE A 117 -33.90 -20.30 -1.71
CA ILE A 117 -34.22 -21.62 -2.25
C ILE A 117 -34.37 -22.64 -1.10
N ASP A 118 -33.44 -22.67 -0.15
CA ASP A 118 -33.50 -23.56 1.02
C ASP A 118 -34.78 -23.30 1.86
N GLN A 119 -35.20 -22.04 2.00
CA GLN A 119 -36.46 -21.69 2.67
C GLN A 119 -37.69 -22.17 1.91
N ILE A 120 -37.74 -22.02 0.59
CA ILE A 120 -38.84 -22.49 -0.25
C ILE A 120 -38.93 -24.02 -0.19
N LEU A 121 -37.79 -24.72 -0.31
CA LEU A 121 -37.73 -26.18 -0.25
C LEU A 121 -38.15 -26.71 1.12
N ARG A 122 -37.72 -26.08 2.23
CA ARG A 122 -38.20 -26.43 3.59
C ARG A 122 -39.67 -26.14 3.81
N ARG A 123 -40.25 -25.14 3.12
CA ARG A 123 -41.68 -24.81 3.21
C ARG A 123 -42.56 -25.82 2.47
N ASN A 124 -42.00 -26.50 1.46
CA ASN A 124 -42.64 -27.58 0.72
C ASN A 124 -42.42 -28.96 1.37
N GLU A 125 -41.63 -29.04 2.43
CA GLU A 125 -41.52 -30.24 3.25
C GLU A 125 -42.81 -30.36 4.07
N PRO A 126 -43.65 -31.40 3.87
CA PRO A 126 -44.88 -31.52 4.63
C PRO A 126 -44.49 -31.59 6.10
N HIS A 127 -44.89 -30.59 6.87
CA HIS A 127 -44.86 -30.66 8.32
C HIS A 127 -45.59 -31.95 8.71
N ARG A 128 -44.82 -33.00 9.03
CA ARG A 128 -45.34 -34.15 9.76
C ARG A 128 -45.86 -33.59 11.07
N ARG A 129 -47.15 -33.24 11.10
CA ARG A 129 -47.91 -33.05 12.33
C ARG A 129 -47.63 -34.29 13.15
N LYS A 130 -46.87 -34.13 14.23
CA LYS A 130 -46.93 -35.08 15.33
C LYS A 130 -48.37 -35.04 15.79
N GLU A 131 -49.15 -36.04 15.40
CA GLU A 131 -50.40 -36.36 16.06
C GLU A 131 -50.05 -36.61 17.52
N GLN A 132 -50.23 -35.59 18.35
CA GLN A 132 -50.38 -35.79 19.79
C GLN A 132 -51.76 -36.41 19.98
N SER A 133 -51.83 -37.72 19.85
CA SER A 133 -52.85 -38.54 20.47
C SER A 133 -52.71 -38.39 21.98
N HIS A 134 -53.43 -37.41 22.56
CA HIS A 134 -53.89 -37.53 23.93
C HIS A 134 -55.13 -38.42 23.90
N GLU A 135 -54.89 -39.73 23.96
CA GLU A 135 -55.90 -40.64 24.48
C GLU A 135 -56.09 -40.39 25.97
N ARG A 136 -57.35 -40.56 26.35
CA ARG A 136 -57.94 -40.26 27.65
C ARG A 136 -57.50 -41.23 28.74
#